data_AF-A0A7D5G5G2-F1
#
_entry.id   AF-A0A7D5G5G2-F1
#
_cell.length_a   1.000
_cell.length_b   1.000
_cell.length_c   1.000
_cell.angle_alpha   90.00
_cell.angle_beta   90.00
_cell.angle_gamma   90.00
#
_symmetry.space_group_name_H-M   'P 1'
#
loop_
_entity.id
_entity.type
_entity.pdbx_description
1 polymer ?
#
loop_
_entity_poly.entity_id
_entity_poly.type
_entity_poly.pdbx_seq_one_letter_code
_entity_poly.pdbx_strand_id
1 'polypeptide(L)'
;MSNTDPNLFTVPGDRITAINSLDGGLTNQEQTDSGGAILATVSKKPFTFIVETERGLNFSIRAVPRAAQAGQFSWSASWRVPRSGKSLGRVEPL
;
A
#
# COMPACT_ATOMS: atom_id res chain seq x y z
N MET A 1 22.39 5.77 -1.00
CA MET A 1 21.67 4.55 -0.58
C MET A 1 20.50 4.34 -1.54
N SER A 2 20.37 3.16 -2.14
CA SER A 2 19.27 2.84 -3.06
C SER A 2 17.98 2.66 -2.27
N ASN A 3 16.93 3.36 -2.67
CA ASN A 3 15.56 3.14 -2.19
C ASN A 3 15.00 1.96 -3.00
N THR A 4 15.39 0.75 -2.63
CA THR A 4 15.31 -0.44 -3.49
C THR A 4 13.85 -0.87 -3.64
N ASP A 5 13.29 -0.52 -4.81
CA ASP A 5 12.05 -1.00 -5.42
C ASP A 5 10.72 -0.42 -4.86
N PRO A 6 10.31 0.78 -5.33
CA PRO A 6 9.02 1.36 -5.00
C PRO A 6 7.85 0.58 -5.60
N ASN A 7 6.74 0.47 -4.86
CA ASN A 7 5.49 -0.15 -5.34
C ASN A 7 4.40 0.89 -5.54
N LEU A 8 3.63 0.77 -6.62
CA LEU A 8 2.43 1.57 -6.84
C LEU A 8 1.21 0.91 -6.14
N PHE A 9 0.56 1.68 -5.29
CA PHE A 9 -0.68 1.32 -4.62
C PHE A 9 -1.84 2.14 -5.19
N THR A 10 -2.94 1.47 -5.55
CA THR A 10 -4.14 2.15 -6.07
C THR A 10 -5.40 1.57 -5.43
N VAL A 11 -6.43 2.41 -5.29
CA VAL A 11 -7.77 1.97 -4.88
C VAL A 11 -8.71 2.22 -6.06
N PRO A 12 -9.24 1.18 -6.73
CA PRO A 12 -10.04 1.35 -7.93
C PRO A 12 -11.27 2.21 -7.68
N GLY A 13 -11.40 3.23 -8.53
CA GLY A 13 -12.49 4.19 -8.44
C GLY A 13 -12.40 5.12 -7.24
N ASP A 14 -11.27 5.23 -6.56
CA ASP A 14 -11.06 6.13 -5.43
C ASP A 14 -9.64 6.73 -5.45
N ARG A 15 -9.42 7.79 -4.67
CA ARG A 15 -8.13 8.45 -4.51
C ARG A 15 -7.58 8.22 -3.12
N ILE A 16 -6.31 7.84 -3.02
CA ILE A 16 -5.59 7.79 -1.75
C ILE A 16 -5.29 9.23 -1.30
N THR A 17 -5.62 9.55 -0.05
CA THR A 17 -5.42 10.88 0.54
C THR A 17 -4.44 10.86 1.69
N ALA A 18 -4.30 9.73 2.39
CA ALA A 18 -3.29 9.56 3.42
C ALA A 18 -2.76 8.13 3.49
N ILE A 19 -1.50 8.02 3.88
CA ILE A 19 -0.84 6.77 4.26
C ILE A 19 -0.27 6.99 5.66
N ASN A 20 -0.66 6.12 6.59
CA ASN A 20 -0.26 6.20 7.98
C ASN A 20 0.45 4.90 8.39
N SER A 21 1.78 4.95 8.49
CA SER A 21 2.58 3.81 8.97
C SER A 21 2.72 3.88 10.49
N LEU A 22 2.17 2.90 11.20
CA LEU A 22 2.13 2.91 12.67
C LEU A 22 3.52 2.73 13.30
N ASP A 23 4.39 1.96 12.65
CA ASP A 23 5.67 1.52 13.22
C ASP A 23 6.90 2.07 12.45
N GLY A 24 6.71 3.07 11.58
CA GLY A 24 7.79 3.61 10.75
C GLY A 24 8.31 2.61 9.71
N GLY A 25 7.48 1.66 9.29
CA GLY A 25 7.85 0.62 8.33
C GLY A 25 8.05 1.14 6.91
N LEU A 26 7.62 2.36 6.57
CA LEU A 26 7.76 2.96 5.25
C LEU A 26 8.88 4.01 5.23
N THR A 27 9.72 3.97 4.21
CA THR A 27 10.83 4.93 3.99
C THR A 27 10.52 5.96 2.91
N ASN A 28 9.57 5.69 2.03
CA ASN A 28 9.02 6.65 1.08
C ASN A 28 7.50 6.47 0.98
N GLN A 29 6.79 7.58 0.93
CA GLN A 29 5.35 7.69 0.80
C GLN A 29 5.03 8.91 -0.08
N GLU A 30 4.77 8.66 -1.35
CA GLU A 30 4.48 9.71 -2.32
C GLU A 30 3.08 9.51 -2.89
N GLN A 31 2.23 10.53 -2.82
CA GLN A 31 0.93 10.49 -3.50
C GLN A 31 1.12 10.84 -4.98
N THR A 32 0.45 10.10 -5.86
CA THR A 32 0.51 10.37 -7.31
C THR A 32 -0.65 11.28 -7.73
N ASP A 33 -0.45 12.05 -8.81
CA ASP A 33 -1.51 12.88 -9.39
C ASP A 33 -2.73 12.04 -9.81
N SER A 34 -2.49 10.81 -10.26
CA SER A 34 -3.51 9.82 -10.62
C SER A 34 -4.31 9.26 -9.43
N GLY A 35 -3.95 9.61 -8.19
CA GLY A 35 -4.67 9.22 -6.97
C GLY A 35 -4.24 7.89 -6.35
N GLY A 36 -3.09 7.36 -6.78
CA GLY A 36 -2.40 6.27 -6.11
C GLY A 36 -1.34 6.77 -5.13
N ALA A 37 -0.58 5.83 -4.57
CA ALA A 37 0.55 6.12 -3.69
C ALA A 37 1.74 5.22 -4.05
N ILE A 38 2.93 5.79 -4.14
CA ILE A 38 4.19 5.08 -4.31
C ILE A 38 4.80 4.87 -2.93
N LEU A 39 5.03 3.60 -2.58
CA LEU A 39 5.51 3.20 -1.26
C LEU A 39 6.83 2.43 -1.35
N ALA A 40 7.76 2.73 -0.47
CA ALA A 40 9.01 1.97 -0.31
C ALA A 40 9.28 1.63 1.16
N THR A 41 10.06 0.58 1.38
CA THR A 41 10.46 0.13 2.71
C THR A 41 11.85 -0.51 2.69
N VAL A 42 12.61 -0.31 3.76
CA VAL A 42 13.83 -1.08 4.06
C VAL A 42 13.59 -2.13 5.15
N SER A 43 12.37 -2.21 5.68
CA SER A 43 12.01 -3.18 6.71
C SER A 43 12.04 -4.60 6.13
N LYS A 44 12.67 -5.52 6.87
CA LYS A 44 12.68 -6.95 6.56
C LYS A 44 11.61 -7.73 7.34
N LYS A 45 10.85 -7.04 8.20
CA LYS A 45 9.82 -7.64 9.04
C LYS A 45 8.44 -7.21 8.54
N PRO A 46 7.40 -8.07 8.64
CA PRO A 46 6.03 -7.65 8.40
C PRO A 46 5.65 -6.46 9.28
N PHE A 47 4.89 -5.53 8.73
CA PHE A 47 4.38 -4.35 9.44
C PHE A 47 2.99 -3.99 8.90
N THR A 48 2.29 -3.08 9.58
CA THR A 48 0.97 -2.63 9.14
C THR A 48 1.00 -1.14 8.86
N PHE A 49 0.26 -0.71 7.86
CA PHE A 49 -0.02 0.69 7.60
C PHE A 49 -1.48 0.87 7.21
N ILE A 50 -1.99 2.08 7.38
CA ILE A 50 -3.36 2.45 7.04
C ILE A 50 -3.34 3.25 5.75
N VAL A 51 -4.31 2.97 4.88
CA VAL A 51 -4.62 3.75 3.67
C VAL A 51 -5.96 4.42 3.89
N GLU A 52 -6.00 5.73 3.71
CA GLU A 52 -7.24 6.52 3.74
C GLU A 52 -7.54 7.06 2.35
N THR A 53 -8.82 7.08 1.98
CA THR A 53 -9.25 7.54 0.67
C THR A 53 -10.19 8.75 0.73
N GLU A 54 -10.31 9.43 -0.41
CA GLU A 54 -11.15 10.61 -0.59
C GLU A 54 -12.64 10.31 -0.29
N ARG A 55 -13.12 9.09 -0.60
CA ARG A 55 -14.49 8.68 -0.27
C ARG A 55 -14.67 8.18 1.17
N GLY A 56 -13.67 8.36 2.03
CA GLY A 56 -13.72 8.04 3.45
C GLY A 56 -13.54 6.56 3.77
N LEU A 57 -12.97 5.76 2.86
CA LEU A 57 -12.60 4.38 3.17
C LEU A 57 -11.29 4.37 3.94
N ASN A 58 -11.18 3.48 4.93
CA ASN A 58 -9.94 3.19 5.63
C ASN A 58 -9.59 1.71 5.44
N PHE A 59 -8.34 1.44 5.08
CA PHE A 59 -7.84 0.08 4.88
C PHE A 59 -6.63 -0.16 5.76
N SER A 60 -6.66 -1.24 6.52
CA SER A 60 -5.48 -1.76 7.22
C SER A 60 -4.76 -2.74 6.30
N ILE A 61 -3.54 -2.41 5.90
CA ILE A 61 -2.74 -3.22 4.98
C ILE A 61 -1.60 -3.86 5.76
N ARG A 62 -1.52 -5.19 5.71
CA ARG A 62 -0.40 -5.94 6.25
C ARG A 62 0.69 -6.10 5.19
N ALA A 63 1.79 -5.39 5.39
CA ALA A 63 3.03 -5.56 4.68
C ALA A 63 3.67 -6.90 5.03
N VAL A 64 4.09 -7.66 4.03
CA VAL A 64 5.02 -8.76 4.24
C VAL A 64 6.19 -8.55 3.30
N PRO A 65 7.25 -7.85 3.75
CA PRO A 65 8.44 -7.68 2.95
C PRO A 65 9.02 -9.04 2.56
N ARG A 66 9.13 -9.32 1.26
CA ARG A 66 9.79 -10.50 0.71
C ARG A 66 10.98 -10.03 -0.10
N ALA A 67 12.13 -10.65 0.09
CA ALA A 67 13.23 -10.50 -0.84
C ALA A 67 12.85 -11.24 -2.12
N ALA A 68 12.43 -10.52 -3.15
CA ALA A 68 12.33 -11.06 -4.51
C ALA A 68 13.63 -10.80 -5.28
N GLN A 69 13.83 -11.52 -6.39
CA GLN A 69 14.72 -11.04 -7.43
C GLN A 69 14.13 -9.71 -7.94
N ALA A 70 14.91 -8.63 -7.87
CA ALA A 70 14.49 -7.24 -8.13
C ALA A 70 13.51 -6.61 -7.11
N GLY A 71 13.65 -6.93 -5.81
CA GLY A 71 13.01 -6.21 -4.68
C GLY A 71 11.49 -6.02 -4.73
N GLN A 72 10.81 -6.84 -5.53
CA GLN A 72 9.37 -6.92 -5.61
C GLN A 72 8.76 -7.40 -4.28
N PHE A 73 7.92 -6.56 -3.68
CA PHE A 73 7.20 -6.90 -2.45
C PHE A 73 5.81 -7.45 -2.80
N SER A 74 5.47 -8.65 -2.31
CA SER A 74 4.12 -9.21 -2.44
C SER A 74 3.29 -8.81 -1.22
N TRP A 75 2.23 -8.04 -1.45
CA TRP A 75 1.31 -7.55 -0.42
C TRP A 75 0.04 -8.40 -0.42
N SER A 76 -0.40 -8.85 0.76
CA SER A 76 -1.71 -9.48 0.93
C SER A 76 -2.60 -8.55 1.74
N ALA A 77 -3.56 -7.91 1.10
CA ALA A 77 -4.62 -7.17 1.79
C ALA A 77 -5.79 -8.13 2.06
N SER A 78 -6.19 -8.29 3.32
CA SER A 78 -7.42 -9.01 3.69
C SER A 78 -8.48 -7.99 4.07
N TRP A 79 -9.49 -7.81 3.22
CA TRP A 79 -10.59 -6.90 3.46
C TRP A 79 -11.68 -7.56 4.33
N ARG A 80 -12.22 -6.82 5.30
CA ARG A 80 -13.60 -7.10 5.76
C ARG A 80 -14.54 -6.32 4.85
N VAL A 81 -15.39 -7.05 4.14
CA VAL A 81 -16.44 -6.48 3.28
C VAL A 81 -17.45 -5.74 4.18
N PRO A 82 -17.65 -4.41 4.04
CA PRO A 82 -18.91 -3.82 4.44
C PRO A 82 -19.99 -4.38 3.52
N ARG A 83 -21.21 -4.62 4.02
CA ARG A 83 -22.37 -5.32 3.40
C ARG A 83 -22.80 -4.90 1.95
N SER A 84 -22.02 -4.15 1.18
CA SER A 84 -22.35 -3.63 -0.16
C SER A 84 -21.51 -4.17 -1.33
N GLY A 85 -20.89 -5.36 -1.21
CA GLY A 85 -20.64 -6.23 -2.37
C GLY A 85 -19.75 -5.72 -3.52
N LYS A 86 -18.91 -4.69 -3.35
CA LYS A 86 -17.97 -4.25 -4.39
C LYS A 86 -16.57 -4.82 -4.15
N SER A 87 -16.04 -5.55 -5.14
CA SER A 87 -14.63 -5.98 -5.17
C SER A 87 -13.72 -4.76 -5.38
N LEU A 88 -12.69 -4.61 -4.55
CA LEU A 88 -11.77 -3.46 -4.57
C LEU A 88 -10.33 -3.92 -4.76
N GLY A 89 -9.65 -3.39 -5.78
CA GLY A 89 -8.19 -3.21 -5.81
C GLY A 89 -7.33 -4.39 -6.26
N ARG A 90 -6.40 -4.13 -7.19
CA ARG A 90 -5.23 -4.96 -7.47
C ARG A 90 -3.97 -4.14 -7.17
N VAL A 91 -3.01 -4.74 -6.47
CA VAL A 91 -1.66 -4.19 -6.28
C VAL A 91 -0.79 -4.72 -7.42
N GLU A 92 -0.13 -3.84 -8.16
CA GLU A 92 0.72 -4.22 -9.29
C GLU A 92 2.17 -3.75 -9.01
N PRO A 93 3.17 -4.60 -9.33
CA PRO A 93 4.57 -4.16 -9.35
C PRO A 93 4.78 -3.15 -10.48
N LEU A 94 5.72 -2.22 -10.30
CA LEU A 94 6.26 -1.40 -11.39
C LEU A 94 7.33 -2.18 -12.17
#